data_AF-A0A8T5QD80-F1
#
_entry.id   AF-A0A8T5QD80-F1
#
_cell.length_a   1.000
_cell.length_b   1.000
_cell.length_c   1.000
_cell.angle_alpha   90.00
_cell.angle_beta   90.00
_cell.angle_gamma   90.00
#
_symmetry.space_group_name_H-M   'P 1'
#
loop_
_entity.id
_entity.type
_entity.pdbx_description
1 polymer ?
#
loop_
_entity_poly.entity_id
_entity_poly.type
_entity_poly.pdbx_seq_one_letter_code
_entity_poly.pdbx_strand_id
1 'polypeptide(L)'
;MRVIIQFFKGFGKGLKEFGTGISTIVNSVLLLIVYIIGVGLTSVFAKLFGKHFLDLKKPKTKTYWKELNLKKEPIEKYYRQF
;
A
#
# COMPACT_ATOMS: atom_id res chain seq x y z
N MET A 1 30.12 -42.65 -0.14
CA MET A 1 28.64 -42.70 -0.17
C MET A 1 27.96 -41.49 0.50
N ARG A 2 28.34 -41.08 1.72
CA ARG A 2 27.71 -39.94 2.43
C ARG A 2 27.77 -38.59 1.69
N VAL A 3 28.89 -38.28 1.04
CA VAL A 3 29.11 -37.03 0.28
C VAL A 3 28.15 -36.93 -0.92
N ILE A 4 27.95 -38.02 -1.65
CA ILE A 4 27.04 -38.06 -2.80
C ILE A 4 25.60 -37.78 -2.37
N ILE A 5 25.17 -38.39 -1.26
CA ILE A 5 23.82 -38.16 -0.70
C ILE A 5 23.64 -36.70 -0.26
N GLN A 6 24.65 -36.09 0.34
CA GLN A 6 24.62 -34.67 0.72
C GLN A 6 24.55 -33.76 -0.51
N PHE A 7 25.30 -34.09 -1.58
CA PHE A 7 25.25 -33.35 -2.84
C PHE A 7 23.85 -33.35 -3.46
N PHE A 8 23.21 -34.51 -3.59
CA PHE A 8 21.85 -34.60 -4.13
C PHE A 8 20.80 -33.91 -3.24
N LYS A 9 20.97 -33.95 -1.91
CA LYS A 9 20.12 -33.17 -0.98
C LYS A 9 20.28 -31.66 -1.18
N GLY A 10 21.52 -31.18 -1.33
CA GLY A 10 21.80 -29.76 -1.61
C GLY A 10 21.24 -29.32 -2.95
N PHE A 11 21.44 -30.14 -3.99
CA PHE A 11 20.91 -29.90 -5.33
C PHE A 11 19.38 -29.82 -5.35
N GLY A 12 18.70 -30.79 -4.71
CA GLY A 12 17.24 -30.78 -4.60
C GLY A 12 16.72 -29.56 -3.83
N LYS A 13 17.42 -29.12 -2.78
CA LYS A 13 17.10 -27.89 -2.05
C LYS A 13 17.24 -26.65 -2.95
N GLY A 14 18.33 -26.55 -3.71
CA GLY A 14 18.56 -25.46 -4.65
C GLY A 14 17.49 -25.38 -5.75
N LEU A 15 17.09 -26.53 -6.30
CA LEU A 15 16.03 -26.60 -7.31
C LEU A 15 14.67 -26.15 -6.74
N LYS A 16 14.36 -26.53 -5.49
CA LYS A 16 13.14 -26.12 -4.81
C LYS A 16 13.09 -24.61 -4.56
N GLU A 17 14.20 -24.03 -4.09
CA GLU A 17 14.31 -22.59 -3.86
C GLU A 17 14.22 -21.82 -5.19
N PHE A 18 14.88 -22.30 -6.24
CA PHE A 18 14.77 -21.73 -7.59
C PHE A 18 13.33 -21.77 -8.11
N GLY A 19 12.66 -22.92 -8.03
CA GLY A 19 11.27 -23.07 -8.45
C GLY A 19 10.33 -22.16 -7.67
N THR A 20 10.59 -21.98 -6.37
CA THR A 20 9.84 -21.06 -5.52
C THR A 20 10.04 -19.61 -5.98
N GLY A 21 11.28 -19.20 -6.26
CA GLY A 21 11.59 -17.86 -6.78
C GLY A 21 10.90 -17.57 -8.11
N ILE A 22 10.96 -18.50 -9.06
CA ILE A 22 10.24 -18.38 -10.35
C ILE A 22 8.73 -18.27 -10.12
N SER A 23 8.16 -19.12 -9.26
CA SER A 23 6.73 -19.09 -8.93
C SER A 23 6.31 -17.74 -8.36
N THR A 24 7.10 -17.17 -7.46
CA THR A 24 6.86 -15.82 -6.91
C THR A 24 6.86 -14.77 -8.02
N ILE A 25 7.86 -14.78 -8.90
CA ILE A 25 7.96 -13.81 -10.01
C ILE A 25 6.73 -13.92 -10.93
N VAL A 26 6.39 -15.13 -11.37
CA VAL A 26 5.24 -15.37 -12.25
C VAL A 26 3.95 -14.90 -11.60
N ASN A 27 3.73 -15.24 -10.32
CA ASN A 27 2.54 -14.79 -9.58
C ASN A 27 2.50 -13.27 -9.44
N SER A 28 3.63 -12.61 -9.18
CA SER A 28 3.70 -11.14 -9.11
C SER A 28 3.36 -10.49 -10.46
N VAL A 29 3.87 -11.03 -11.57
CA VAL A 29 3.55 -10.54 -12.92
C VAL A 29 2.06 -10.75 -13.24
N LEU A 30 1.51 -11.91 -12.90
CA LEU A 30 0.10 -12.20 -13.11
C LEU A 30 -0.79 -11.25 -12.29
N LEU A 31 -0.47 -11.06 -11.01
CA LEU A 31 -1.18 -10.12 -10.13
C LEU A 31 -1.08 -8.68 -10.64
N LEU A 32 0.07 -8.26 -11.16
CA LEU A 32 0.24 -6.94 -11.74
C LEU A 32 -0.71 -6.72 -12.92
N ILE A 33 -0.79 -7.68 -13.84
CA ILE A 33 -1.68 -7.61 -15.01
C ILE A 33 -3.14 -7.54 -14.53
N VAL A 34 -3.54 -8.43 -13.62
CA VAL A 34 -4.91 -8.44 -13.06
C VAL A 34 -5.23 -7.14 -12.34
N TYR A 35 -4.28 -6.56 -11.62
CA TYR A 35 -4.46 -5.29 -10.93
C TYR A 35 -4.63 -4.14 -11.92
N ILE A 36 -3.81 -4.08 -12.97
CA ILE A 36 -3.93 -3.05 -14.02
C ILE A 36 -5.29 -3.17 -14.73
N ILE A 37 -5.72 -4.38 -15.07
CA ILE A 37 -7.00 -4.57 -15.76
C ILE A 37 -8.15 -4.31 -14.79
N GLY A 38 -8.17 -4.92 -13.61
CA GLY A 38 -9.24 -4.77 -12.63
C GLY A 38 -9.36 -3.36 -12.07
N VAL A 39 -8.28 -2.84 -11.48
CA VAL A 39 -8.26 -1.50 -10.87
C VAL A 39 -8.19 -0.40 -11.92
N GLY A 40 -7.43 -0.60 -13.00
CA GLY A 40 -7.35 0.38 -14.08
C GLY A 40 -8.69 0.56 -14.77
N LEU A 41 -9.36 -0.52 -15.20
CA LEU A 41 -10.68 -0.40 -15.82
C LEU A 41 -11.71 0.18 -14.84
N THR A 42 -11.74 -0.26 -13.58
CA THR A 42 -12.67 0.31 -12.59
C THR A 42 -12.43 1.80 -12.37
N SER A 43 -11.18 2.27 -12.39
CA SER A 43 -10.86 3.71 -12.31
C SER A 43 -11.37 4.48 -13.53
N VAL A 44 -11.27 3.91 -14.73
CA VAL A 44 -11.80 4.50 -15.98
C VAL A 44 -13.33 4.60 -15.91
N PHE A 45 -14.01 3.52 -15.52
CA PHE A 45 -15.46 3.53 -15.34
C PHE A 45 -15.89 4.53 -14.26
N ALA A 46 -15.23 4.53 -13.10
CA ALA A 46 -15.55 5.48 -12.03
C ALA A 46 -15.40 6.93 -12.49
N LYS A 47 -14.36 7.24 -13.27
CA LYS A 47 -14.16 8.56 -13.86
C LYS A 47 -15.27 8.92 -14.85
N LEU A 48 -15.75 7.95 -15.65
CA LEU A 48 -16.86 8.16 -16.58
C LEU A 48 -18.18 8.49 -15.84
N PHE A 49 -18.43 7.85 -14.69
CA PHE A 49 -19.61 8.10 -13.84
C PHE A 49 -19.43 9.26 -12.85
N GLY A 50 -18.33 10.03 -12.95
CA GLY A 50 -18.07 11.16 -12.06
C GLY A 50 -17.80 10.78 -10.60
N LYS A 51 -17.48 9.51 -10.31
CA LYS A 51 -17.11 9.03 -8.99
C LYS A 51 -15.64 9.37 -8.74
N HIS A 52 -15.40 10.32 -7.85
CA HIS A 52 -14.06 10.63 -7.34
C HIS A 52 -13.79 9.80 -6.09
N PHE A 53 -12.83 8.87 -6.16
CA PHE A 53 -12.41 8.07 -5.00
C PHE A 53 -11.60 8.86 -3.98
N LEU A 54 -10.86 9.88 -4.44
CA LEU A 54 -10.23 10.90 -3.59
C LEU A 54 -10.80 12.25 -3.96
N ASP A 55 -11.51 12.88 -3.03
CA ASP A 55 -11.91 14.28 -3.17
C ASP A 55 -10.69 15.17 -2.90
N LEU A 56 -9.94 15.49 -3.97
CA LEU A 56 -8.75 16.35 -3.91
C LEU A 56 -9.09 17.82 -3.61
N LYS A 57 -10.38 18.17 -3.52
CA LYS A 57 -10.80 19.50 -3.10
C LYS A 57 -10.44 19.66 -1.63
N LYS A 58 -9.58 20.64 -1.33
CA LYS A 58 -9.36 21.08 0.06
C LYS A 58 -10.74 21.34 0.68
N PRO A 59 -11.10 20.68 1.79
CA PRO A 59 -12.37 20.95 2.43
C PRO A 59 -12.41 22.44 2.79
N LYS A 60 -13.43 23.15 2.30
CA LYS A 60 -13.71 24.54 2.69
C LYS A 60 -14.17 24.66 4.15
N THR A 61 -14.37 23.53 4.83
CA THR A 61 -14.71 23.50 6.25
C THR A 61 -13.50 23.93 7.07
N LYS A 62 -13.75 24.84 8.02
CA LYS A 62 -12.79 25.19 9.07
C LYS A 62 -12.33 23.88 9.71
N THR A 63 -11.08 23.51 9.46
CA THR A 63 -10.44 22.41 10.17
C THR A 63 -10.64 22.59 11.67
N TYR A 64 -10.84 21.50 12.42
CA TYR A 64 -10.85 21.54 13.89
C TYR A 64 -9.55 22.14 14.46
N TRP A 65 -8.50 22.17 13.63
CA TRP A 65 -7.31 22.98 13.81
C TRP A 65 -7.67 24.47 13.78
N LYS A 66 -7.92 25.03 14.97
CA LYS A 66 -7.95 26.47 15.22
C LYS A 66 -6.50 26.96 15.27
N GLU A 67 -6.15 27.98 14.50
CA GLU A 67 -4.86 28.66 14.66
C GLU A 67 -4.79 29.25 16.07
N LEU A 68 -3.97 28.65 16.94
CA LEU A 68 -3.76 29.11 18.31
C LEU A 68 -2.94 30.39 18.27
N ASN A 69 -3.61 31.53 18.07
CA ASN A 69 -3.03 32.83 18.30
C ASN A 69 -2.90 33.04 19.82
N LEU A 70 -1.78 32.59 20.40
CA LEU A 70 -1.44 32.68 21.83
C LEU A 70 -1.46 34.10 22.42
N LYS A 71 -1.67 35.13 21.58
CA LYS A 71 -1.77 36.54 21.98
C LYS A 71 -3.22 37.02 22.19
N LYS A 72 -4.23 36.26 21.78
CA LYS A 72 -5.64 36.72 21.76
C LYS A 72 -6.49 36.23 22.92
N GLU A 73 -6.19 35.08 23.52
CA GLU A 73 -6.97 34.53 24.62
C GLU A 73 -6.12 34.27 25.88
N PRO A 74 -6.71 34.33 27.09
CA PRO A 74 -6.02 34.04 28.35
C PRO A 74 -5.46 32.62 28.38
N ILE A 75 -4.29 32.44 29.00
CA ILE A 75 -3.56 31.17 28.96
C ILE A 75 -4.34 30.01 29.60
N GLU A 76 -5.22 30.34 30.55
CA GLU A 76 -6.12 29.45 31.29
C GLU A 76 -7.04 28.65 30.35
N LYS A 77 -7.41 29.21 29.20
CA LYS A 77 -8.26 28.53 28.21
C LYS A 77 -7.52 27.46 27.40
N TYR A 78 -6.19 27.55 27.30
CA TYR A 78 -5.39 26.56 26.56
C TYR A 78 -5.08 25.30 27.39
N TYR A 79 -5.18 25.37 28.72
CA TYR A 79 -4.95 24.21 29.59
C TYR A 79 -6.00 23.10 29.45
N ARG A 80 -7.17 23.40 28.87
CA ARG A 80 -8.27 22.43 28.65
C ARG A 80 -8.30 21.84 27.25
N GLN A 81 -7.22 22.00 26.47
CA GLN A 81 -7.18 21.61 25.05
C GLN A 81 -6.79 20.12 24.84
N PHE A 82 -6.42 19.41 25.90
CA PHE A 82 -6.18 17.97 25.92
C PHE A 82 -7.13 17.27 26.88
#